data_AF-A0A0F2P737-F1
#
_entry.id   AF-A0A0F2P737-F1
#
_cell.length_a   1.000
_cell.length_b   1.000
_cell.length_c   1.000
_cell.angle_alpha   90.00
_cell.angle_beta   90.00
_cell.angle_gamma   90.00
#
_symmetry.space_group_name_H-M   'P 1'
#
loop_
_entity.id
_entity.type
_entity.pdbx_description
1 polymer ?
#
loop_
_entity_poly.entity_id
_entity_poly.type
_entity_poly.pdbx_seq_one_letter_code
_entity_poly.pdbx_strand_id
1 'polypeptide(L)'
;MIPVILSGGSGSRLWPQSRQAYPKQFLSLTSHNTLIQETVQRLAGLDVFAPLVICNEDHRFVVAEQLHQLGVRPDSILLEPHGRNTAPAVALAALHALAHHDDPLMLVLPADHVIRDTAAFHAGVRLAAEAASQGALVTFGIVADKPETGYGYIRRGVENPALKNTFSVARFVEKPDAQRAADFVASGEYYWNSGMFMFRASRYIEELERFAPDILTCCRDSLARAQEERDFVWVDRDAFADCRSDSVDYAVMEKTDHAVVIPLDAGWSDVGSWQSLWEVLDKDANGNVASGEVLSIDSNNCLVSAEKSLIATLGVDDLVIVESDDAILVTRRDRSQDVKAVVAGLEKQGSVRHQVHRKVFRPWGHYDAIDGGERFQVKRIMVKPGEKLSLQKHHHRAEHWVVVSGTALVTCGDKQLLLAENQSTYIPLGVVHRLENPGKVELHIIEVQSGAYLGEDDIVRYEDSYGRHRDTVKDV
;
A
#
# COMPACT_ATOMS: atom_id res chain seq x y z
N MET A 1 -3.16 -22.43 -4.20
CA MET A 1 -3.26 -21.26 -5.11
C MET A 1 -2.30 -20.17 -4.62
N ILE A 2 -1.80 -19.27 -5.47
CA ILE A 2 -0.89 -18.20 -5.05
C ILE A 2 -1.67 -16.88 -4.88
N PRO A 3 -1.61 -16.21 -3.70
CA PRO A 3 -2.16 -14.88 -3.54
C PRO A 3 -1.22 -13.86 -4.19
N VAL A 4 -1.76 -13.05 -5.10
CA VAL A 4 -1.07 -11.96 -5.79
C VAL A 4 -1.60 -10.64 -5.23
N ILE A 5 -0.81 -9.97 -4.40
CA ILE A 5 -1.23 -8.74 -3.71
C ILE A 5 -0.70 -7.52 -4.46
N LEU A 6 -1.61 -6.69 -4.98
CA LEU A 6 -1.29 -5.47 -5.72
C LEU A 6 -1.23 -4.26 -4.79
N SER A 7 -0.05 -3.68 -4.64
CA SER A 7 0.24 -2.53 -3.77
C SER A 7 0.77 -1.33 -4.58
N GLY A 8 -0.02 -0.84 -5.54
CA GLY A 8 0.36 0.25 -6.47
C GLY A 8 -0.36 1.59 -6.27
N GLY A 9 -1.29 1.70 -5.32
CA GLY A 9 -2.07 2.92 -5.09
C GLY A 9 -1.28 4.02 -4.37
N SER A 10 -1.55 5.30 -4.70
CA SER A 10 -0.96 6.48 -4.02
C SER A 10 -1.86 7.06 -2.90
N GLY A 11 -3.15 6.72 -2.88
CA GLY A 11 -4.04 6.98 -1.75
C GLY A 11 -4.41 8.44 -1.44
N SER A 12 -4.13 9.41 -2.32
CA SER A 12 -4.18 10.87 -2.03
C SER A 12 -5.48 11.45 -1.45
N ARG A 13 -6.61 10.74 -1.57
CA ARG A 13 -7.92 11.18 -1.06
C ARG A 13 -8.07 10.98 0.46
N LEU A 14 -7.15 10.27 1.09
CA LEU A 14 -7.09 10.05 2.53
C LEU A 14 -5.99 10.89 3.19
N TRP A 15 -5.57 11.99 2.56
CA TRP A 15 -4.79 13.01 3.25
C TRP A 15 -5.62 13.53 4.44
N PRO A 16 -5.03 13.75 5.63
CA PRO A 16 -3.62 13.86 5.93
C PRO A 16 -3.00 12.59 6.49
N GLN A 17 -3.64 11.42 6.43
CA GLN A 17 -2.96 10.18 6.81
C GLN A 17 -2.14 9.61 5.65
N SER A 18 -2.71 9.56 4.45
CA SER A 18 -1.96 9.11 3.27
C SER A 18 -0.94 10.14 2.81
N ARG A 19 0.21 9.68 2.35
CA ARG A 19 1.25 10.45 1.65
C ARG A 19 1.68 9.67 0.40
N GLN A 20 2.33 10.31 -0.56
CA GLN A 20 2.85 9.61 -1.74
C GLN A 20 3.83 8.47 -1.37
N ALA A 21 4.71 8.71 -0.39
CA ALA A 21 5.65 7.73 0.12
C ALA A 21 5.06 6.78 1.17
N TYR A 22 3.84 7.07 1.66
CA TYR A 22 3.12 6.22 2.60
C TYR A 22 1.62 6.14 2.23
N PRO A 23 1.30 5.40 1.16
CA PRO A 23 -0.07 5.34 0.64
C PRO A 23 -1.04 4.55 1.52
N LYS A 24 -2.32 4.55 1.12
CA LYS A 24 -3.43 4.05 1.93
C LYS A 24 -3.31 2.59 2.38
N GLN A 25 -2.69 1.72 1.58
CA GLN A 25 -2.53 0.30 1.94
C GLN A 25 -1.71 0.10 3.23
N PHE A 26 -0.89 1.08 3.62
CA PHE A 26 -0.07 1.05 4.82
C PHE A 26 -0.71 1.73 6.02
N LEU A 27 -1.97 2.15 5.92
CA LEU A 27 -2.71 2.81 7.00
C LEU A 27 -3.58 1.81 7.75
N SER A 28 -3.63 1.95 9.07
CA SER A 28 -4.55 1.24 9.96
C SER A 28 -5.87 2.03 10.06
N LEU A 29 -6.80 1.77 9.15
CA LEU A 29 -8.04 2.56 9.01
C LEU A 29 -9.26 1.91 9.66
N THR A 30 -9.34 0.59 9.60
CA THR A 30 -10.51 -0.20 10.04
C THR A 30 -10.24 -1.05 11.28
N SER A 31 -8.98 -1.32 11.57
CA SER A 31 -8.53 -2.05 12.73
C SER A 31 -7.15 -1.54 13.17
N HIS A 32 -6.51 -2.26 14.10
CA HIS A 32 -5.12 -1.99 14.47
C HIS A 32 -4.12 -2.38 13.35
N ASN A 33 -4.51 -3.28 12.46
CA ASN A 33 -3.68 -3.71 11.33
C ASN A 33 -3.85 -2.76 10.14
N THR A 34 -2.81 -2.64 9.32
CA THR A 34 -2.91 -1.89 8.07
C THR A 34 -3.74 -2.64 7.03
N LEU A 35 -4.25 -1.96 6.00
CA LEU A 35 -5.06 -2.61 4.96
C LEU A 35 -4.32 -3.77 4.25
N ILE A 36 -3.01 -3.62 4.00
CA ILE A 36 -2.22 -4.72 3.43
C ILE A 36 -2.10 -5.90 4.40
N GLN A 37 -1.95 -5.63 5.70
CA GLN A 37 -1.92 -6.67 6.72
C GLN A 37 -3.26 -7.38 6.84
N GLU A 38 -4.38 -6.65 6.84
CA GLU A 38 -5.72 -7.23 6.81
C GLU A 38 -5.94 -8.10 5.56
N THR A 39 -5.42 -7.67 4.41
CA THR A 39 -5.49 -8.42 3.14
C THR A 39 -4.73 -9.75 3.22
N VAL A 40 -3.59 -9.79 3.90
CA VAL A 40 -2.85 -11.04 4.12
C VAL A 40 -3.56 -11.92 5.16
N GLN A 41 -3.99 -11.34 6.28
CA GLN A 41 -4.64 -12.07 7.36
C GLN A 41 -5.96 -12.72 6.94
N ARG A 42 -6.76 -12.06 6.09
CA ARG A 42 -8.03 -12.62 5.62
C ARG A 42 -7.87 -13.87 4.77
N LEU A 43 -6.65 -14.20 4.31
CA LEU A 43 -6.37 -15.44 3.60
C LEU A 43 -6.22 -16.64 4.54
N ALA A 44 -6.05 -16.42 5.85
CA ALA A 44 -5.96 -17.49 6.83
C ALA A 44 -7.21 -18.37 6.80
N GLY A 45 -7.04 -19.68 6.55
CA GLY A 45 -8.13 -20.64 6.36
C GLY A 45 -8.37 -21.06 4.91
N LEU A 46 -7.67 -20.45 3.95
CA LEU A 46 -7.56 -20.92 2.57
C LEU A 46 -6.27 -21.70 2.36
N ASP A 47 -6.28 -22.64 1.40
CA ASP A 47 -5.09 -23.37 0.96
C ASP A 47 -4.30 -22.54 -0.07
N VAL A 48 -3.39 -21.72 0.45
CA VAL A 48 -2.61 -20.75 -0.32
C VAL A 48 -1.11 -20.94 -0.11
N PHE A 49 -0.33 -20.67 -1.15
CA PHE A 49 1.12 -20.47 -1.04
C PHE A 49 1.41 -19.15 -0.31
N ALA A 50 2.69 -18.90 -0.03
CA ALA A 50 3.15 -17.59 0.43
C ALA A 50 2.72 -16.49 -0.58
N PRO A 51 2.44 -15.26 -0.12
CA PRO A 51 1.96 -14.21 -1.00
C PRO A 51 3.07 -13.69 -1.93
N LEU A 52 2.72 -13.48 -3.19
CA LEU A 52 3.49 -12.70 -4.16
C LEU A 52 2.99 -11.27 -4.12
N VAL A 53 3.84 -10.32 -3.72
CA VAL A 53 3.45 -8.91 -3.59
C VAL A 53 4.07 -8.09 -4.71
N ILE A 54 3.28 -7.22 -5.34
CA ILE A 54 3.76 -6.29 -6.36
C ILE A 54 3.62 -4.89 -5.82
N CYS A 55 4.72 -4.14 -5.77
CA CYS A 55 4.70 -2.75 -5.33
C CYS A 55 5.73 -1.92 -6.09
N ASN A 56 5.65 -0.59 -5.95
CA ASN A 56 6.72 0.28 -6.40
C ASN A 56 8.01 0.02 -5.58
N GLU A 57 9.16 0.17 -6.23
CA GLU A 57 10.48 -0.01 -5.59
C GLU A 57 10.69 0.88 -4.34
N ASP A 58 10.07 2.06 -4.29
CA ASP A 58 10.15 2.98 -3.16
C ASP A 58 9.43 2.45 -1.91
N HIS A 59 8.44 1.56 -2.10
CA HIS A 59 7.62 1.01 -1.00
C HIS A 59 8.14 -0.34 -0.49
N ARG A 60 9.18 -0.90 -1.12
CA ARG A 60 9.69 -2.26 -0.85
C ARG A 60 9.92 -2.56 0.63
N PHE A 61 10.50 -1.59 1.36
CA PHE A 61 10.83 -1.76 2.77
C PHE A 61 9.60 -1.70 3.66
N VAL A 62 8.63 -0.83 3.34
CA VAL A 62 7.36 -0.78 4.06
C VAL A 62 6.61 -2.09 3.86
N VAL A 63 6.49 -2.58 2.63
CA VAL A 63 5.83 -3.86 2.33
C VAL A 63 6.48 -5.02 3.10
N ALA A 64 7.80 -5.17 2.99
CA ALA A 64 8.53 -6.22 3.70
C ALA A 64 8.33 -6.12 5.22
N GLU A 65 8.35 -4.91 5.77
CA GLU A 65 8.11 -4.68 7.20
C GLU A 65 6.70 -5.09 7.63
N GLN A 66 5.69 -4.71 6.85
CA GLN A 66 4.29 -5.03 7.15
C GLN A 66 4.04 -6.54 7.17
N LEU A 67 4.65 -7.30 6.25
CA LEU A 67 4.61 -8.76 6.23
C LEU A 67 5.39 -9.38 7.40
N HIS A 68 6.57 -8.84 7.71
CA HIS A 68 7.39 -9.30 8.83
C HIS A 68 6.68 -9.14 10.18
N GLN A 69 5.96 -8.03 10.39
CA GLN A 69 5.15 -7.80 11.60
C GLN A 69 4.04 -8.84 11.78
N LEU A 70 3.57 -9.45 10.69
CA LEU A 70 2.63 -10.58 10.73
C LEU A 70 3.31 -11.94 10.90
N GLY A 71 4.64 -12.01 10.90
CA GLY A 71 5.38 -13.26 10.84
C GLY A 71 5.22 -14.00 9.50
N VAL A 72 4.82 -13.31 8.43
CA VAL A 72 4.61 -13.88 7.10
C VAL A 72 5.84 -13.63 6.24
N ARG A 73 6.40 -14.69 5.67
CA ARG A 73 7.44 -14.59 4.64
C ARG A 73 6.77 -14.60 3.26
N PRO A 74 7.01 -13.61 2.37
CA PRO A 74 6.47 -13.64 1.01
C PRO A 74 7.11 -14.72 0.15
N ASP A 75 6.43 -15.11 -0.92
CA ASP A 75 7.00 -15.91 -2.01
C ASP A 75 8.05 -15.08 -2.76
N SER A 76 7.67 -13.85 -3.10
CA SER A 76 8.55 -12.79 -3.59
C SER A 76 7.85 -11.43 -3.50
N ILE A 77 8.65 -10.36 -3.53
CA ILE A 77 8.19 -8.98 -3.67
C ILE A 77 8.74 -8.45 -5.01
N LEU A 78 7.86 -8.37 -6.02
CA LEU A 78 8.19 -7.81 -7.32
C LEU A 78 8.12 -6.28 -7.27
N LEU A 79 9.21 -5.64 -7.69
CA LEU A 79 9.39 -4.20 -7.58
C LEU A 79 9.25 -3.53 -8.94
N GLU A 80 8.18 -2.74 -9.10
CA GLU A 80 7.94 -1.93 -10.28
C GLU A 80 8.76 -0.63 -10.20
N PRO A 81 9.61 -0.31 -11.19
CA PRO A 81 10.34 0.95 -11.24
C PRO A 81 9.43 2.12 -11.61
N HIS A 82 8.28 1.83 -12.25
CA HIS A 82 7.28 2.80 -12.68
C HIS A 82 5.88 2.17 -12.55
N GLY A 83 4.89 2.92 -12.06
CA GLY A 83 3.51 2.41 -12.02
C GLY A 83 2.89 2.29 -13.41
N ARG A 84 2.51 1.07 -13.83
CA ARG A 84 1.91 0.78 -15.14
C ARG A 84 0.50 0.17 -15.05
N ASN A 85 -0.18 0.39 -13.93
CA ASN A 85 -1.54 -0.12 -13.66
C ASN A 85 -1.57 -1.67 -13.60
N THR A 86 -2.75 -2.29 -13.50
CA THR A 86 -2.87 -3.68 -13.04
C THR A 86 -2.51 -4.73 -14.08
N ALA A 87 -2.66 -4.49 -15.39
CA ALA A 87 -2.37 -5.53 -16.38
C ALA A 87 -0.88 -5.93 -16.42
N PRO A 88 0.09 -4.98 -16.49
CA PRO A 88 1.50 -5.28 -16.38
C PRO A 88 1.88 -5.91 -15.03
N ALA A 89 1.36 -5.38 -13.92
CA ALA A 89 1.63 -5.92 -12.58
C ALA A 89 1.23 -7.41 -12.46
N VAL A 90 0.05 -7.77 -12.96
CA VAL A 90 -0.43 -9.16 -12.95
C VAL A 90 0.30 -10.02 -14.00
N ALA A 91 0.78 -9.43 -15.10
CA ALA A 91 1.60 -10.14 -16.08
C ALA A 91 2.96 -10.54 -15.50
N LEU A 92 3.62 -9.61 -14.78
CA LEU A 92 4.84 -9.90 -14.03
C LEU A 92 4.60 -11.03 -13.00
N ALA A 93 3.48 -10.96 -12.28
CA ALA A 93 3.09 -11.97 -11.32
C ALA A 93 2.90 -13.36 -11.97
N ALA A 94 2.18 -13.42 -13.09
CA ALA A 94 1.93 -14.66 -13.82
C ALA A 94 3.22 -15.30 -14.35
N LEU A 95 4.10 -14.50 -14.96
CA LEU A 95 5.38 -14.97 -15.48
C LEU A 95 6.29 -15.48 -14.36
N HIS A 96 6.36 -14.75 -13.24
CA HIS A 96 7.12 -15.19 -12.06
C HIS A 96 6.54 -16.48 -11.47
N ALA A 97 5.22 -16.57 -11.34
CA ALA A 97 4.53 -17.75 -10.83
C ALA A 97 4.77 -18.99 -11.71
N LEU A 98 4.75 -18.84 -13.04
CA LEU A 98 5.05 -19.92 -13.99
C LEU A 98 6.51 -20.39 -13.94
N ALA A 99 7.44 -19.52 -13.55
CA ALA A 99 8.85 -19.86 -13.41
C ALA A 99 9.15 -20.64 -12.12
N HIS A 100 8.35 -20.45 -11.06
CA HIS A 100 8.62 -20.98 -9.72
C HIS A 100 7.63 -22.06 -9.26
N HIS A 101 6.46 -22.15 -9.89
CA HIS A 101 5.38 -23.04 -9.51
C HIS A 101 4.81 -23.77 -10.74
N ASP A 102 4.14 -24.91 -10.51
CA ASP A 102 3.52 -25.71 -11.58
C ASP A 102 2.15 -25.12 -11.97
N ASP A 103 2.20 -24.06 -12.79
CA ASP A 103 1.04 -23.35 -13.37
C ASP A 103 -0.12 -23.10 -12.37
N PRO A 104 0.12 -22.31 -11.32
CA PRO A 104 -0.81 -22.16 -10.23
C PRO A 104 -2.03 -21.31 -10.63
N LEU A 105 -3.13 -21.51 -9.90
CA LEU A 105 -4.17 -20.48 -9.82
C LEU A 105 -3.63 -19.27 -9.06
N MET A 106 -3.80 -18.09 -9.64
CA MET A 106 -3.49 -16.81 -9.01
C MET A 106 -4.76 -16.16 -8.48
N LEU A 107 -4.78 -15.81 -7.21
CA LEU A 107 -5.82 -14.99 -6.59
C LEU A 107 -5.30 -13.55 -6.49
N VAL A 108 -5.73 -12.69 -7.41
CA VAL A 108 -5.29 -11.30 -7.51
C VAL A 108 -6.15 -10.42 -6.60
N LEU A 109 -5.49 -9.71 -5.67
CA LEU A 109 -6.12 -8.93 -4.61
C LEU A 109 -5.50 -7.54 -4.52
N PRO A 110 -6.29 -6.46 -4.59
CA PRO A 110 -5.85 -5.15 -4.18
C PRO A 110 -5.51 -5.12 -2.68
N ALA A 111 -4.38 -4.52 -2.32
CA ALA A 111 -3.88 -4.46 -0.93
C ALA A 111 -4.67 -3.50 -0.03
N ASP A 112 -5.61 -2.76 -0.59
CA ASP A 112 -6.19 -1.53 -0.05
C ASP A 112 -7.72 -1.57 0.01
N HIS A 113 -8.30 -2.78 0.07
CA HIS A 113 -9.74 -3.03 0.21
C HIS A 113 -10.09 -3.58 1.60
N VAL A 114 -11.28 -3.23 2.06
CA VAL A 114 -11.92 -3.76 3.28
C VAL A 114 -12.91 -4.85 2.90
N ILE A 115 -12.89 -5.96 3.62
CA ILE A 115 -13.82 -7.08 3.50
C ILE A 115 -14.20 -7.50 4.92
N ARG A 116 -15.47 -7.35 5.29
CA ARG A 116 -15.94 -7.58 6.67
C ARG A 116 -16.35 -9.02 6.94
N ASP A 117 -16.90 -9.71 5.94
CA ASP A 117 -17.29 -11.11 6.05
C ASP A 117 -16.26 -12.01 5.37
N THR A 118 -15.28 -12.45 6.15
CA THR A 118 -14.23 -13.38 5.70
C THR A 118 -14.81 -14.74 5.26
N ALA A 119 -15.90 -15.20 5.87
CA ALA A 119 -16.50 -16.50 5.53
C ALA A 119 -17.16 -16.45 4.15
N ALA A 120 -17.91 -15.38 3.86
CA ALA A 120 -18.48 -15.14 2.54
C ALA A 120 -17.38 -14.96 1.47
N PHE A 121 -16.32 -14.22 1.80
CA PHE A 121 -15.15 -14.08 0.94
C PHE A 121 -14.51 -15.44 0.61
N HIS A 122 -14.26 -16.30 1.60
CA HIS A 122 -13.70 -17.64 1.37
C HIS A 122 -14.63 -18.52 0.54
N ALA A 123 -15.94 -18.45 0.74
CA ALA A 123 -16.89 -19.18 -0.08
C ALA A 123 -16.81 -18.75 -1.55
N GLY A 124 -16.75 -17.44 -1.81
CA GLY A 124 -16.53 -16.90 -3.16
C GLY A 124 -15.19 -17.34 -3.76
N VAL A 125 -14.11 -17.31 -2.99
CA VAL A 125 -12.76 -17.73 -3.44
C VAL A 125 -12.74 -19.23 -3.81
N ARG A 126 -13.39 -20.10 -3.05
CA ARG A 126 -13.47 -21.53 -3.37
C ARG A 126 -14.25 -21.78 -4.66
N LEU A 127 -15.36 -21.09 -4.86
CA LEU A 127 -16.13 -21.17 -6.11
C LEU A 127 -15.34 -20.63 -7.31
N ALA A 128 -14.61 -19.53 -7.11
CA ALA A 128 -13.70 -18.97 -8.11
C ALA A 128 -12.60 -19.96 -8.48
N ALA A 129 -12.04 -20.68 -7.50
CA ALA A 129 -11.00 -21.68 -7.74
C ALA A 129 -11.51 -22.84 -8.59
N GLU A 130 -12.76 -23.28 -8.38
CA GLU A 130 -13.39 -24.30 -9.20
C GLU A 130 -13.58 -23.84 -10.65
N ALA A 131 -14.11 -22.63 -10.86
CA ALA A 131 -14.28 -22.05 -12.19
C ALA A 131 -12.95 -21.81 -12.91
N ALA A 132 -11.96 -21.23 -12.23
CA ALA A 132 -10.64 -20.94 -12.78
C ALA A 132 -9.86 -22.22 -13.12
N SER A 133 -10.05 -23.30 -12.35
CA SER A 133 -9.49 -24.62 -12.66
C SER A 133 -9.99 -25.18 -13.99
N GLN A 134 -11.19 -24.79 -14.40
CA GLN A 134 -11.82 -25.15 -15.69
C GLN A 134 -11.47 -24.16 -16.82
N GLY A 135 -10.54 -23.24 -16.60
CA GLY A 135 -10.03 -22.31 -17.60
C GLY A 135 -10.74 -20.96 -17.69
N ALA A 136 -11.65 -20.66 -16.74
CA ALA A 136 -12.31 -19.36 -16.69
C ALA A 136 -11.36 -18.24 -16.17
N LEU A 137 -11.59 -17.01 -16.63
CA LEU A 137 -11.03 -15.80 -16.01
C LEU A 137 -12.08 -15.20 -15.09
N VAL A 138 -11.90 -15.37 -13.79
CA VAL A 138 -12.91 -14.99 -12.79
C VAL A 138 -12.66 -13.56 -12.33
N THR A 139 -13.73 -12.77 -12.23
CA THR A 139 -13.80 -11.52 -11.47
C THR A 139 -14.86 -11.63 -10.38
N PHE A 140 -14.68 -10.90 -9.29
CA PHE A 140 -15.64 -10.85 -8.18
C PHE A 140 -16.51 -9.60 -8.33
N GLY A 141 -17.82 -9.81 -8.49
CA GLY A 141 -18.79 -8.74 -8.62
C GLY A 141 -19.43 -8.42 -7.29
N ILE A 142 -19.22 -7.24 -6.73
CA ILE A 142 -19.87 -6.84 -5.48
C ILE A 142 -21.33 -6.53 -5.74
N VAL A 143 -22.23 -7.07 -4.92
CA VAL A 143 -23.66 -6.76 -5.00
C VAL A 143 -23.86 -5.28 -4.72
N ALA A 144 -24.28 -4.52 -5.73
CA ALA A 144 -24.48 -3.08 -5.59
C ALA A 144 -25.74 -2.80 -4.77
N ASP A 145 -25.58 -2.15 -3.62
CA ASP A 145 -26.68 -1.76 -2.73
C ASP A 145 -27.12 -0.30 -2.92
N LYS A 146 -26.30 0.50 -3.59
CA LYS A 146 -26.55 1.90 -3.93
C LYS A 146 -26.00 2.28 -5.30
N PRO A 147 -26.52 3.33 -5.95
CA PRO A 147 -25.94 3.83 -7.19
C PRO A 147 -24.63 4.58 -6.91
N GLU A 148 -23.50 3.94 -7.20
CA GLU A 148 -22.19 4.58 -7.15
C GLU A 148 -21.71 4.96 -8.56
N THR A 149 -21.13 6.14 -8.72
CA THR A 149 -20.60 6.65 -10.00
C THR A 149 -19.08 6.55 -10.07
N GLY A 150 -18.42 6.36 -8.93
CA GLY A 150 -16.98 6.18 -8.83
C GLY A 150 -16.47 4.78 -9.20
N TYR A 151 -17.36 3.78 -9.30
CA TYR A 151 -17.01 2.38 -9.57
C TYR A 151 -17.28 1.96 -11.01
N GLY A 152 -16.49 0.98 -11.47
CA GLY A 152 -16.84 0.19 -12.64
C GLY A 152 -17.96 -0.80 -12.31
N TYR A 153 -18.78 -1.13 -13.29
CA TYR A 153 -19.87 -2.09 -13.19
C TYR A 153 -19.66 -3.25 -14.16
N ILE A 154 -20.08 -4.44 -13.73
CA ILE A 154 -20.06 -5.68 -14.51
C ILE A 154 -21.50 -6.11 -14.71
N ARG A 155 -21.95 -6.19 -15.96
CA ARG A 155 -23.25 -6.81 -16.27
C ARG A 155 -23.07 -8.31 -16.33
N ARG A 156 -23.82 -9.05 -15.52
CA ARG A 156 -23.87 -10.51 -15.62
C ARG A 156 -24.58 -10.96 -16.89
N GLY A 157 -24.09 -12.04 -17.47
CA GLY A 157 -24.68 -12.76 -18.59
C GLY A 157 -25.42 -13.99 -18.10
N VAL A 158 -25.24 -15.09 -18.83
CA VAL A 158 -25.93 -16.36 -18.57
C VAL A 158 -25.25 -17.08 -17.40
N GLU A 159 -26.05 -17.66 -16.51
CA GLU A 159 -25.55 -18.48 -15.42
C GLU A 159 -24.94 -19.79 -15.96
N ASN A 160 -23.80 -20.19 -15.39
CA ASN A 160 -23.16 -21.45 -15.70
C ASN A 160 -24.03 -22.60 -15.14
N PRO A 161 -24.47 -23.56 -15.99
CA PRO A 161 -25.35 -24.63 -15.56
C PRO A 161 -24.69 -25.62 -14.58
N ALA A 162 -23.35 -25.72 -14.60
CA ALA A 162 -22.59 -26.61 -13.73
C ALA A 162 -22.16 -25.95 -12.41
N LEU A 163 -21.97 -24.63 -12.42
CA LEU A 163 -21.49 -23.85 -11.27
C LEU A 163 -22.48 -22.73 -10.94
N LYS A 164 -23.37 -23.01 -9.99
CA LYS A 164 -24.35 -22.01 -9.50
C LYS A 164 -23.63 -20.75 -9.01
N ASN A 165 -24.29 -19.60 -9.14
CA ASN A 165 -23.73 -18.28 -8.80
C ASN A 165 -22.45 -17.92 -9.56
N THR A 166 -22.25 -18.50 -10.75
CA THR A 166 -21.19 -18.11 -11.67
C THR A 166 -21.83 -17.71 -12.99
N PHE A 167 -21.62 -16.49 -13.45
CA PHE A 167 -22.25 -15.96 -14.65
C PHE A 167 -21.18 -15.60 -15.68
N SER A 168 -21.46 -15.74 -16.98
CA SER A 168 -20.62 -15.10 -17.99
C SER A 168 -20.62 -13.58 -17.80
N VAL A 169 -19.57 -12.89 -18.23
CA VAL A 169 -19.60 -11.42 -18.28
C VAL A 169 -20.22 -10.96 -19.59
N ALA A 170 -21.31 -10.19 -19.51
CA ALA A 170 -21.96 -9.64 -20.70
C ALA A 170 -21.29 -8.35 -21.19
N ARG A 171 -20.86 -7.49 -20.25
CA ARG A 171 -20.04 -6.30 -20.52
C ARG A 171 -19.53 -5.68 -19.22
N PHE A 172 -18.48 -4.88 -19.34
CA PHE A 172 -18.07 -3.90 -18.33
C PHE A 172 -18.60 -2.51 -18.68
N VAL A 173 -18.80 -1.67 -17.67
CA VAL A 173 -19.19 -0.26 -17.80
C VAL A 173 -18.41 0.54 -16.77
N GLU A 174 -17.48 1.39 -17.21
CA GLU A 174 -16.69 2.22 -16.30
C GLU A 174 -17.45 3.50 -15.92
N LYS A 175 -17.51 3.79 -14.61
CA LYS A 175 -17.95 5.06 -14.01
C LYS A 175 -19.18 5.67 -14.70
N PRO A 176 -20.35 4.99 -14.62
CA PRO A 176 -21.57 5.50 -15.23
C PRO A 176 -22.03 6.82 -14.60
N ASP A 177 -22.84 7.58 -15.33
CA ASP A 177 -23.57 8.70 -14.75
C ASP A 177 -24.59 8.23 -13.69
N ALA A 178 -25.07 9.16 -12.87
CA ALA A 178 -25.96 8.85 -11.75
C ALA A 178 -27.27 8.15 -12.16
N GLN A 179 -27.82 8.49 -13.33
CA GLN A 179 -29.05 7.86 -13.81
C GLN A 179 -28.78 6.41 -14.20
N ARG A 180 -27.72 6.16 -14.96
CA ARG A 180 -27.31 4.80 -15.35
C ARG A 180 -26.95 3.94 -14.16
N ALA A 181 -26.26 4.50 -13.16
CA ALA A 181 -25.95 3.80 -11.91
C ALA A 181 -27.24 3.37 -11.18
N ALA A 182 -28.25 4.25 -11.10
CA ALA A 182 -29.55 3.94 -10.53
C ALA A 182 -30.27 2.83 -11.30
N ASP A 183 -30.26 2.89 -12.63
CA ASP A 183 -30.86 1.86 -13.49
C ASP A 183 -30.18 0.51 -13.33
N PHE A 184 -28.84 0.50 -13.21
CA PHE A 184 -28.05 -0.72 -13.02
C PHE A 184 -28.39 -1.42 -11.71
N VAL A 185 -28.45 -0.68 -10.61
CA VAL A 185 -28.81 -1.20 -9.28
C VAL A 185 -30.24 -1.71 -9.29
N ALA A 186 -31.18 -0.93 -9.85
CA ALA A 186 -32.59 -1.31 -9.93
C ALA A 186 -32.82 -2.62 -10.72
N SER A 187 -31.98 -2.89 -11.73
CA SER A 187 -32.09 -4.12 -12.52
C SER A 187 -31.71 -5.40 -11.76
N GLY A 188 -30.82 -5.32 -10.78
CA GLY A 188 -30.19 -6.50 -10.16
C GLY A 188 -29.33 -7.36 -11.12
N GLU A 189 -29.01 -6.85 -12.31
CA GLU A 189 -28.14 -7.52 -13.31
C GLU A 189 -26.68 -7.06 -13.24
N TYR A 190 -26.40 -6.03 -12.46
CA TYR A 190 -25.09 -5.41 -12.41
C TYR A 190 -24.45 -5.56 -11.04
N TYR A 191 -23.14 -5.76 -11.05
CA TYR A 191 -22.29 -5.81 -9.87
C TYR A 191 -21.22 -4.72 -9.96
N TRP A 192 -20.72 -4.20 -8.85
CA TRP A 192 -19.52 -3.38 -8.89
C TRP A 192 -18.31 -4.27 -9.16
N ASN A 193 -17.39 -3.75 -9.97
CA ASN A 193 -16.09 -4.37 -10.19
C ASN A 193 -15.23 -4.22 -8.93
N SER A 194 -14.91 -5.34 -8.28
CA SER A 194 -14.11 -5.32 -7.05
C SER A 194 -12.61 -5.18 -7.28
N GLY A 195 -12.14 -5.23 -8.55
CA GLY A 195 -10.72 -5.29 -8.87
C GLY A 195 -9.99 -6.56 -8.39
N MET A 196 -10.74 -7.57 -7.93
CA MET A 196 -10.21 -8.89 -7.57
C MET A 196 -10.43 -9.85 -8.73
N PHE A 197 -9.45 -10.72 -8.97
CA PHE A 197 -9.51 -11.69 -10.05
C PHE A 197 -8.99 -13.06 -9.61
N MET A 198 -9.41 -14.10 -10.30
CA MET A 198 -8.79 -15.41 -10.19
C MET A 198 -8.68 -16.11 -11.53
N PHE A 199 -7.49 -16.60 -11.85
CA PHE A 199 -7.25 -17.37 -13.06
C PHE A 199 -5.97 -18.18 -12.93
N ARG A 200 -5.86 -19.23 -13.76
CA ARG A 200 -4.61 -19.96 -13.97
C ARG A 200 -3.57 -19.06 -14.62
N ALA A 201 -2.32 -19.13 -14.17
CA ALA A 201 -1.25 -18.26 -14.65
C ALA A 201 -1.04 -18.38 -16.17
N SER A 202 -0.93 -19.61 -16.69
CA SER A 202 -0.82 -19.88 -18.13
C SER A 202 -1.97 -19.28 -18.93
N ARG A 203 -3.20 -19.44 -18.43
CA ARG A 203 -4.40 -18.93 -19.09
C ARG A 203 -4.40 -17.41 -19.24
N TYR A 204 -3.94 -16.69 -18.22
CA TYR A 204 -3.82 -15.24 -18.32
C TYR A 204 -2.75 -14.81 -19.33
N ILE A 205 -1.64 -15.53 -19.41
CA ILE A 205 -0.60 -15.30 -20.43
C ILE A 205 -1.16 -15.54 -21.84
N GLU A 206 -1.92 -16.61 -22.07
CA GLU A 206 -2.58 -16.88 -23.37
C GLU A 206 -3.50 -15.72 -23.80
N GLU A 207 -4.29 -15.17 -22.88
CA GLU A 207 -5.17 -14.04 -23.18
C GLU A 207 -4.38 -12.74 -23.45
N LEU A 208 -3.28 -12.50 -22.72
CA LEU A 208 -2.38 -11.38 -23.00
C LEU A 208 -1.71 -11.52 -24.38
N GLU A 209 -1.29 -12.71 -24.79
CA GLU A 209 -0.72 -12.92 -26.14
C GLU A 209 -1.70 -12.51 -27.24
N ARG A 210 -3.00 -12.72 -27.01
CA ARG A 210 -4.05 -12.36 -27.97
C ARG A 210 -4.40 -10.88 -27.96
N PHE A 211 -4.50 -10.27 -26.77
CA PHE A 211 -5.13 -8.95 -26.62
C PHE A 211 -4.19 -7.81 -26.19
N ALA A 212 -3.02 -8.15 -25.64
CA ALA A 212 -2.01 -7.20 -25.19
C ALA A 212 -0.58 -7.79 -25.31
N PRO A 213 -0.16 -8.26 -26.50
CA PRO A 213 1.16 -8.87 -26.67
C PRO A 213 2.32 -7.90 -26.40
N ASP A 214 2.07 -6.60 -26.56
CA ASP A 214 3.00 -5.52 -26.21
C ASP A 214 3.30 -5.51 -24.70
N ILE A 215 2.28 -5.57 -23.84
CA ILE A 215 2.45 -5.65 -22.38
C ILE A 215 3.23 -6.90 -22.00
N LEU A 216 2.85 -8.05 -22.55
CA LEU A 216 3.47 -9.32 -22.24
C LEU A 216 4.96 -9.37 -22.63
N THR A 217 5.30 -8.85 -23.81
CA THR A 217 6.68 -8.80 -24.29
C THR A 217 7.55 -7.96 -23.37
N CYS A 218 7.10 -6.74 -23.02
CA CYS A 218 7.80 -5.89 -22.06
C CYS A 218 7.99 -6.57 -20.70
N CYS A 219 6.94 -7.22 -20.17
CA CYS A 219 7.02 -7.92 -18.89
C CYS A 219 8.02 -9.09 -18.95
N ARG A 220 8.01 -9.90 -20.01
CA ARG A 220 8.97 -11.00 -20.24
C ARG A 220 10.41 -10.48 -20.30
N ASP A 221 10.66 -9.44 -21.10
CA ASP A 221 11.99 -8.86 -21.27
C ASP A 221 12.51 -8.24 -19.96
N SER A 222 11.64 -7.56 -19.21
CA SER A 222 12.00 -6.95 -17.93
C SER A 222 12.34 -7.99 -16.84
N LEU A 223 11.64 -9.13 -16.83
CA LEU A 223 11.93 -10.23 -15.91
C LEU A 223 13.18 -11.02 -16.31
N ALA A 224 13.41 -11.21 -17.61
CA ALA A 224 14.62 -11.89 -18.11
C ALA A 224 15.92 -11.18 -17.71
N ARG A 225 15.83 -9.86 -17.41
CA ARG A 225 16.93 -9.01 -16.96
C ARG A 225 16.79 -8.60 -15.49
N ALA A 226 15.86 -9.20 -14.76
CA ALA A 226 15.60 -8.85 -13.39
C ALA A 226 16.82 -9.16 -12.50
N GLN A 227 16.93 -8.39 -11.43
CA GLN A 227 17.87 -8.64 -10.37
C GLN A 227 17.12 -9.18 -9.15
N GLU A 228 17.63 -10.24 -8.55
CA GLU A 228 17.02 -10.87 -7.39
C GLU A 228 17.96 -10.76 -6.19
N GLU A 229 17.42 -10.33 -5.04
CA GLU A 229 18.14 -10.30 -3.78
C GLU A 229 17.20 -10.59 -2.61
N ARG A 230 17.48 -11.65 -1.86
CA ARG A 230 16.63 -12.15 -0.77
C ARG A 230 15.21 -12.44 -1.25
N ASP A 231 14.22 -11.67 -0.79
CA ASP A 231 12.81 -11.82 -1.15
C ASP A 231 12.38 -10.75 -2.19
N PHE A 232 13.30 -9.94 -2.72
CA PHE A 232 13.01 -8.86 -3.68
C PHE A 232 13.44 -9.21 -5.11
N VAL A 233 12.60 -8.83 -6.07
CA VAL A 233 12.87 -8.95 -7.51
C VAL A 233 12.69 -7.58 -8.16
N TRP A 234 13.78 -6.96 -8.60
CA TRP A 234 13.74 -5.71 -9.37
C TRP A 234 13.60 -6.06 -10.84
N VAL A 235 12.46 -5.72 -11.45
CA VAL A 235 12.32 -5.83 -12.90
C VAL A 235 13.18 -4.76 -13.58
N ASP A 236 13.74 -5.08 -14.74
CA ASP A 236 14.64 -4.16 -15.44
C ASP A 236 13.94 -2.86 -15.81
N ARG A 237 14.53 -1.73 -15.37
CA ARG A 237 13.96 -0.39 -15.53
C ARG A 237 13.74 -0.04 -16.99
N ASP A 238 14.76 -0.23 -17.82
CA ASP A 238 14.74 0.22 -19.20
C ASP A 238 13.78 -0.64 -20.04
N ALA A 239 13.78 -1.96 -19.86
CA ALA A 239 12.83 -2.84 -20.52
C ALA A 239 11.37 -2.60 -20.10
N PHE A 240 11.13 -2.18 -18.84
CA PHE A 240 9.79 -1.90 -18.34
C PHE A 240 9.29 -0.48 -18.64
N ALA A 241 10.20 0.45 -18.96
CA ALA A 241 9.88 1.87 -19.19
C ALA A 241 8.87 2.11 -20.31
N ASP A 242 8.89 1.27 -21.36
CA ASP A 242 7.99 1.41 -22.52
C ASP A 242 6.72 0.54 -22.39
N CYS A 243 6.53 -0.16 -21.26
CA CYS A 243 5.34 -0.96 -21.06
C CYS A 243 4.08 -0.07 -21.05
N ARG A 244 3.06 -0.46 -21.84
CA ARG A 244 1.77 0.24 -21.88
C ARG A 244 1.13 0.20 -20.49
N SER A 245 0.72 1.37 -19.99
CA SER A 245 -0.06 1.47 -18.75
C SER A 245 -1.52 1.13 -19.04
N ASP A 246 -2.01 0.01 -18.50
CA ASP A 246 -3.35 -0.51 -18.76
C ASP A 246 -3.85 -1.38 -17.60
N SER A 247 -5.17 -1.46 -17.41
CA SER A 247 -5.77 -2.32 -16.38
C SER A 247 -6.07 -3.71 -16.91
N VAL A 248 -6.11 -4.73 -16.04
CA VAL A 248 -6.55 -6.09 -16.40
C VAL A 248 -7.93 -6.08 -17.04
N ASP A 249 -8.81 -5.20 -16.56
CA ASP A 249 -10.18 -5.01 -17.04
C ASP A 249 -10.21 -4.70 -18.55
N TYR A 250 -9.50 -3.65 -18.97
CA TYR A 250 -9.43 -3.22 -20.37
C TYR A 250 -8.49 -4.07 -21.24
N ALA A 251 -7.37 -4.50 -20.69
CA ALA A 251 -6.36 -5.25 -21.44
C ALA A 251 -6.90 -6.63 -21.84
N VAL A 252 -7.64 -7.28 -20.94
CA VAL A 252 -8.04 -8.69 -21.06
C VAL A 252 -9.53 -8.90 -20.82
N MET A 253 -10.08 -8.52 -19.67
CA MET A 253 -11.41 -8.99 -19.23
C MET A 253 -12.55 -8.53 -20.12
N GLU A 254 -12.49 -7.30 -20.67
CA GLU A 254 -13.48 -6.78 -21.61
C GLU A 254 -13.48 -7.47 -22.98
N LYS A 255 -12.38 -8.14 -23.33
CA LYS A 255 -12.16 -8.70 -24.68
C LYS A 255 -12.27 -10.22 -24.74
N THR A 256 -12.12 -10.88 -23.60
CA THR A 256 -12.09 -12.34 -23.53
C THR A 256 -13.48 -12.96 -23.48
N ASP A 257 -13.67 -14.07 -24.19
CA ASP A 257 -14.89 -14.88 -24.15
C ASP A 257 -14.95 -15.80 -22.90
N HIS A 258 -13.88 -15.81 -22.09
CA HIS A 258 -13.73 -16.70 -20.93
C HIS A 258 -13.97 -16.00 -19.59
N ALA A 259 -14.39 -14.74 -19.62
CA ALA A 259 -14.67 -13.96 -18.42
C ALA A 259 -15.95 -14.45 -17.73
N VAL A 260 -15.84 -14.74 -16.44
CA VAL A 260 -16.97 -15.05 -15.57
C VAL A 260 -16.97 -14.14 -14.35
N VAL A 261 -18.16 -13.80 -13.85
CA VAL A 261 -18.36 -13.04 -12.63
C VAL A 261 -19.03 -13.90 -11.57
N ILE A 262 -18.44 -13.88 -10.37
CA ILE A 262 -19.04 -14.48 -9.17
C ILE A 262 -19.56 -13.34 -8.29
N PRO A 263 -20.86 -13.28 -7.99
CA PRO A 263 -21.42 -12.31 -7.06
C PRO A 263 -20.83 -12.52 -5.68
N LEU A 264 -20.40 -11.44 -5.04
CA LEU A 264 -19.79 -11.44 -3.73
C LEU A 264 -20.49 -10.43 -2.83
N ASP A 265 -21.10 -10.92 -1.77
CA ASP A 265 -21.62 -10.11 -0.67
C ASP A 265 -20.80 -10.44 0.58
N ALA A 266 -19.75 -9.64 0.80
CA ALA A 266 -18.79 -9.84 1.90
C ALA A 266 -18.53 -8.55 2.68
N GLY A 267 -19.45 -7.57 2.60
CA GLY A 267 -19.27 -6.24 3.18
C GLY A 267 -18.03 -5.53 2.65
N TRP A 268 -17.83 -5.57 1.33
CA TRP A 268 -16.67 -5.01 0.64
C TRP A 268 -16.71 -3.48 0.58
N SER A 269 -15.54 -2.83 0.62
CA SER A 269 -15.35 -1.42 0.31
C SER A 269 -13.94 -1.16 -0.21
N ASP A 270 -13.79 -0.25 -1.17
CA ASP A 270 -12.49 0.19 -1.69
C ASP A 270 -11.81 1.26 -0.81
N VAL A 271 -12.51 1.77 0.20
CA VAL A 271 -12.07 2.88 1.08
C VAL A 271 -11.47 4.02 0.26
N GLY A 272 -12.14 4.42 -0.81
CA GLY A 272 -11.64 5.45 -1.73
C GLY A 272 -11.67 6.88 -1.17
N SER A 273 -12.33 7.12 -0.04
CA SER A 273 -12.46 8.44 0.59
C SER A 273 -12.82 8.35 2.08
N TRP A 274 -12.72 9.46 2.81
CA TRP A 274 -13.17 9.53 4.21
C TRP A 274 -14.67 9.23 4.39
N GLN A 275 -15.52 9.60 3.41
CA GLN A 275 -16.93 9.20 3.39
C GLN A 275 -17.07 7.68 3.34
N SER A 276 -16.34 7.02 2.42
CA SER A 276 -16.36 5.56 2.29
C SER A 276 -15.87 4.86 3.56
N LEU A 277 -14.91 5.47 4.27
CA LEU A 277 -14.44 4.98 5.56
C LEU A 277 -15.51 5.13 6.66
N TRP A 278 -16.17 6.28 6.75
CA TRP A 278 -17.27 6.51 7.70
C TRP A 278 -18.42 5.51 7.47
N GLU A 279 -18.72 5.15 6.22
CA GLU A 279 -19.77 4.19 5.89
C GLU A 279 -19.50 2.79 6.46
N VAL A 280 -18.24 2.33 6.42
CA VAL A 280 -17.88 0.96 6.84
C VAL A 280 -17.61 0.80 8.32
N LEU A 281 -17.23 1.89 9.01
CA LEU A 281 -16.94 1.90 10.43
C LEU A 281 -18.21 1.89 11.28
N ASP A 282 -18.09 1.32 12.48
CA ASP A 282 -19.13 1.32 13.50
C ASP A 282 -19.38 2.74 14.01
N LYS A 283 -20.66 3.08 14.20
CA LYS A 283 -21.12 4.41 14.56
C LYS A 283 -21.72 4.41 15.97
N ASP A 284 -21.56 5.51 16.68
CA ASP A 284 -22.29 5.75 17.93
C ASP A 284 -23.78 6.06 17.69
N ALA A 285 -24.52 6.33 18.78
CA ALA A 285 -25.95 6.65 18.72
C ALA A 285 -26.27 7.93 17.92
N ASN A 286 -25.30 8.81 17.73
CA ASN A 286 -25.42 10.07 16.99
C ASN A 286 -24.84 9.96 15.56
N GLY A 287 -24.46 8.75 15.13
CA GLY A 287 -23.88 8.52 13.81
C GLY A 287 -22.41 8.93 13.71
N ASN A 288 -21.72 9.21 14.83
CA ASN A 288 -20.30 9.56 14.81
C ASN A 288 -19.40 8.33 14.76
N VAL A 289 -18.26 8.49 14.11
CA VAL A 289 -17.13 7.57 14.14
C VAL A 289 -15.98 8.32 14.82
N ALA A 290 -15.41 7.74 15.86
CA ALA A 290 -14.30 8.32 16.61
C ALA A 290 -13.13 7.33 16.72
N SER A 291 -11.91 7.81 16.45
CA SER A 291 -10.66 7.08 16.68
C SER A 291 -9.68 7.98 17.43
N GLY A 292 -8.98 7.41 18.42
CA GLY A 292 -8.09 8.16 19.31
C GLY A 292 -8.84 8.91 20.43
N GLU A 293 -8.23 9.98 20.94
CA GLU A 293 -8.78 10.77 22.03
C GLU A 293 -9.77 11.82 21.50
N VAL A 294 -11.07 11.54 21.61
CA VAL A 294 -12.15 12.39 21.06
C VAL A 294 -13.22 12.69 22.11
N LEU A 295 -13.59 13.96 22.24
CA LEU A 295 -14.73 14.42 23.03
C LEU A 295 -15.81 15.01 22.12
N SER A 296 -16.95 14.32 21.99
CA SER A 296 -18.07 14.79 21.17
C SER A 296 -19.23 15.25 22.04
N ILE A 297 -19.68 16.48 21.85
CA ILE A 297 -20.83 17.10 22.53
C ILE A 297 -21.76 17.64 21.45
N ASP A 298 -23.04 17.26 21.47
CA ASP A 298 -24.06 17.73 20.53
C ASP A 298 -23.61 17.70 19.06
N SER A 299 -22.83 16.68 18.66
CA SER A 299 -22.32 16.54 17.30
C SER A 299 -22.84 15.25 16.68
N ASN A 300 -23.20 15.29 15.40
CA ASN A 300 -23.80 14.14 14.70
C ASN A 300 -23.08 13.84 13.39
N ASN A 301 -23.12 12.58 12.98
CA ASN A 301 -22.67 12.15 11.66
C ASN A 301 -21.20 12.52 11.31
N CYS A 302 -20.35 12.74 12.32
CA CYS A 302 -18.95 13.11 12.13
C CYS A 302 -18.01 11.89 12.02
N LEU A 303 -16.92 12.01 11.29
CA LEU A 303 -15.75 11.13 11.41
C LEU A 303 -14.62 11.95 12.05
N VAL A 304 -14.17 11.55 13.24
CA VAL A 304 -13.10 12.22 13.96
C VAL A 304 -11.97 11.22 14.23
N SER A 305 -10.78 11.50 13.72
CA SER A 305 -9.59 10.69 13.95
C SER A 305 -8.51 11.57 14.58
N ALA A 306 -8.23 11.30 15.85
CA ALA A 306 -7.15 11.89 16.63
C ALA A 306 -5.94 10.94 16.65
N GLU A 307 -4.74 11.45 16.39
CA GLU A 307 -3.50 10.66 16.46
C GLU A 307 -2.68 11.02 17.71
N LYS A 308 -2.65 12.30 18.09
CA LYS A 308 -1.82 12.80 19.19
C LYS A 308 -2.59 13.64 20.19
N SER A 309 -3.53 14.44 19.72
CA SER A 309 -4.18 15.47 20.53
C SER A 309 -5.63 15.10 20.81
N LEU A 310 -6.17 15.55 21.93
CA LEU A 310 -7.62 15.54 22.13
C LEU A 310 -8.30 16.39 21.05
N ILE A 311 -9.22 15.80 20.30
CA ILE A 311 -10.12 16.53 19.41
C ILE A 311 -11.50 16.66 20.07
N ALA A 312 -11.96 17.89 20.28
CA ALA A 312 -13.29 18.16 20.82
C ALA A 312 -14.22 18.72 19.73
N THR A 313 -15.42 18.14 19.60
CA THR A 313 -16.49 18.63 18.71
C THR A 313 -17.68 19.10 19.55
N LEU A 314 -18.22 20.28 19.22
CA LEU A 314 -19.37 20.89 19.91
C LEU A 314 -20.34 21.47 18.90
N GLY A 315 -21.55 20.91 18.78
CA GLY A 315 -22.61 21.47 17.94
C GLY A 315 -22.33 21.41 16.45
N VAL A 316 -21.58 20.40 15.98
CA VAL A 316 -21.19 20.26 14.57
C VAL A 316 -21.73 18.98 13.95
N ASP A 317 -22.08 19.05 12.67
CA ASP A 317 -22.68 17.93 11.94
C ASP A 317 -21.95 17.65 10.62
N ASP A 318 -21.93 16.38 10.22
CA ASP A 318 -21.44 15.92 8.91
C ASP A 318 -20.01 16.38 8.57
N LEU A 319 -19.12 16.39 9.57
CA LEU A 319 -17.70 16.73 9.39
C LEU A 319 -16.79 15.50 9.36
N VAL A 320 -15.71 15.61 8.61
CA VAL A 320 -14.52 14.77 8.69
C VAL A 320 -13.42 15.63 9.30
N ILE A 321 -12.91 15.21 10.46
CA ILE A 321 -11.81 15.86 11.18
C ILE A 321 -10.74 14.80 11.38
N VAL A 322 -9.60 14.96 10.70
CA VAL A 322 -8.51 13.98 10.75
C VAL A 322 -7.22 14.70 11.10
N GLU A 323 -6.63 14.34 12.23
CA GLU A 323 -5.28 14.71 12.62
C GLU A 323 -4.30 13.64 12.11
N SER A 324 -3.19 14.12 11.54
CA SER A 324 -1.95 13.36 11.41
C SER A 324 -0.84 14.01 12.25
N ASP A 325 0.31 13.35 12.31
CA ASP A 325 1.51 13.84 12.98
C ASP A 325 1.90 15.31 12.73
N ASP A 326 1.55 15.87 11.58
CA ASP A 326 2.05 17.13 11.03
C ASP A 326 0.99 18.00 10.32
N ALA A 327 -0.28 17.58 10.29
CA ALA A 327 -1.37 18.26 9.61
C ALA A 327 -2.75 17.87 10.17
N ILE A 328 -3.73 18.76 10.00
CA ILE A 328 -5.13 18.49 10.32
C ILE A 328 -5.97 18.81 9.09
N LEU A 329 -6.85 17.89 8.71
CA LEU A 329 -7.91 18.12 7.72
C LEU A 329 -9.24 18.32 8.44
N VAL A 330 -9.96 19.36 8.04
CA VAL A 330 -11.38 19.55 8.38
C VAL A 330 -12.14 19.75 7.08
N THR A 331 -13.11 18.90 6.80
CA THR A 331 -14.00 19.03 5.63
C THR A 331 -15.40 18.55 5.96
N ARG A 332 -16.39 18.98 5.16
CA ARG A 332 -17.68 18.29 5.17
C ARG A 332 -17.52 16.89 4.60
N ARG A 333 -18.26 15.94 5.16
CA ARG A 333 -18.21 14.51 4.82
C ARG A 333 -18.58 14.26 3.35
N ASP A 334 -19.59 14.96 2.85
CA ASP A 334 -20.02 14.92 1.44
C ASP A 334 -18.98 15.47 0.44
N ARG A 335 -17.96 16.20 0.92
CA ARG A 335 -16.85 16.72 0.11
C ARG A 335 -15.57 15.89 0.22
N SER A 336 -15.61 14.70 0.79
CA SER A 336 -14.43 13.85 0.98
C SER A 336 -13.66 13.54 -0.32
N GLN A 337 -14.34 13.50 -1.47
CA GLN A 337 -13.69 13.29 -2.78
C GLN A 337 -12.85 14.51 -3.25
N ASP A 338 -13.12 15.70 -2.70
CA ASP A 338 -12.42 16.95 -3.04
C ASP A 338 -11.08 17.10 -2.33
N VAL A 339 -10.72 16.22 -1.38
CA VAL A 339 -9.44 16.27 -0.63
C VAL A 339 -8.23 16.29 -1.55
N LYS A 340 -8.31 15.67 -2.74
CA LYS A 340 -7.28 15.75 -3.79
C LYS A 340 -6.90 17.19 -4.17
N ALA A 341 -7.83 18.15 -4.04
CA ALA A 341 -7.57 19.56 -4.31
C ALA A 341 -6.66 20.19 -3.24
N VAL A 342 -6.74 19.72 -1.99
CA VAL A 342 -5.82 20.13 -0.91
C VAL A 342 -4.41 19.65 -1.22
N VAL A 343 -4.26 18.37 -1.61
CA VAL A 343 -2.98 17.78 -2.03
C VAL A 343 -2.36 18.57 -3.19
N ALA A 344 -3.15 18.87 -4.24
CA ALA A 344 -2.69 19.69 -5.36
C ALA A 344 -2.34 21.12 -4.95
N GLY A 345 -2.99 21.68 -3.93
CA GLY A 345 -2.66 22.97 -3.34
C GLY A 345 -1.31 22.95 -2.62
N LEU A 346 -1.04 21.93 -1.82
CA LEU A 346 0.23 21.74 -1.11
C LEU A 346 1.40 21.57 -2.08
N GLU A 347 1.20 20.80 -3.15
CA GLU A 347 2.19 20.63 -4.21
C GLU A 347 2.56 21.97 -4.86
N LYS A 348 1.57 22.78 -5.23
CA LYS A 348 1.79 24.13 -5.80
C LYS A 348 2.51 25.08 -4.86
N GLN A 349 2.39 24.88 -3.56
CA GLN A 349 3.08 25.65 -2.53
C GLN A 349 4.49 25.13 -2.23
N GLY A 350 4.92 24.03 -2.86
CA GLY A 350 6.20 23.39 -2.57
C GLY A 350 6.24 22.71 -1.20
N SER A 351 5.08 22.42 -0.60
CA SER A 351 5.01 21.81 0.72
C SER A 351 5.26 20.31 0.62
N VAL A 352 6.23 19.76 1.36
CA VAL A 352 6.54 18.32 1.36
C VAL A 352 5.43 17.43 1.99
N ARG A 353 4.45 18.03 2.68
CA ARG A 353 3.36 17.33 3.38
C ARG A 353 2.37 16.58 2.48
N HIS A 354 2.54 16.62 1.16
CA HIS A 354 1.82 15.73 0.25
C HIS A 354 2.63 14.47 -0.09
N GLN A 355 3.96 14.54 0.01
CA GLN A 355 4.87 13.50 -0.46
C GLN A 355 5.28 12.56 0.65
N VAL A 356 5.76 13.09 1.77
CA VAL A 356 6.48 12.32 2.79
C VAL A 356 5.72 12.35 4.10
N HIS A 357 5.65 11.20 4.78
CA HIS A 357 5.19 11.13 6.16
C HIS A 357 6.36 11.46 7.09
N ARG A 358 6.10 12.04 8.26
CA ARG A 358 7.16 12.39 9.22
C ARG A 358 8.03 11.17 9.60
N LYS A 359 7.39 10.00 9.63
CA LYS A 359 7.95 8.69 9.91
C LYS A 359 8.23 7.89 8.64
N VAL A 360 9.45 7.39 8.50
CA VAL A 360 9.96 6.72 7.31
C VAL A 360 10.61 5.38 7.68
N PHE A 361 10.17 4.30 7.03
CA PHE A 361 10.65 2.94 7.30
C PHE A 361 11.88 2.57 6.46
N ARG A 362 12.77 1.78 7.06
CA ARG A 362 14.02 1.28 6.50
C ARG A 362 14.25 -0.17 6.94
N PRO A 363 15.12 -0.93 6.26
CA PRO A 363 15.41 -2.34 6.62
C PRO A 363 15.84 -2.53 8.08
N TRP A 364 16.59 -1.58 8.60
CA TRP A 364 17.11 -1.61 9.96
C TRP A 364 16.12 -1.09 11.01
N GLY A 365 14.95 -0.58 10.61
CA GLY A 365 13.96 0.02 11.51
C GLY A 365 13.26 1.23 10.90
N HIS A 366 13.27 2.39 11.56
CA HIS A 366 12.66 3.61 11.02
C HIS A 366 13.28 4.87 11.64
N TYR A 367 13.07 6.01 10.97
CA TYR A 367 13.26 7.32 11.59
C TYR A 367 11.97 8.14 11.54
N ASP A 368 11.83 9.09 12.46
CA ASP A 368 10.72 10.04 12.57
C ASP A 368 11.28 11.47 12.74
N ALA A 369 11.00 12.37 11.81
CA ALA A 369 11.46 13.75 11.83
C ALA A 369 10.63 14.62 12.79
N ILE A 370 10.96 14.57 14.08
CA ILE A 370 10.15 15.17 15.16
C ILE A 370 10.05 16.70 15.05
N ASP A 371 11.16 17.36 14.76
CA ASP A 371 11.26 18.81 14.74
C ASP A 371 12.33 19.28 13.75
N GLY A 372 12.26 20.53 13.32
CA GLY A 372 13.25 21.10 12.43
C GLY A 372 13.07 22.60 12.24
N GLY A 373 14.17 23.25 11.90
CA GLY A 373 14.22 24.68 11.60
C GLY A 373 15.35 24.99 10.62
N GLU A 374 15.66 26.27 10.46
CA GLU A 374 16.60 26.74 9.43
C GLU A 374 17.99 26.09 9.51
N ARG A 375 18.44 25.71 10.71
CA ARG A 375 19.81 25.18 10.94
C ARG A 375 19.86 23.90 11.77
N PHE A 376 18.71 23.28 12.04
CA PHE A 376 18.66 22.04 12.80
C PHE A 376 17.54 21.12 12.33
N GLN A 377 17.72 19.82 12.56
CA GLN A 377 16.69 18.81 12.40
C GLN A 377 16.81 17.80 13.53
N VAL A 378 15.68 17.39 14.11
CA VAL A 378 15.64 16.37 15.15
C VAL A 378 14.93 15.14 14.60
N LYS A 379 15.61 14.00 14.67
CA LYS A 379 15.04 12.70 14.30
C LYS A 379 14.99 11.79 15.52
N ARG A 380 13.91 11.01 15.64
CA ARG A 380 13.90 9.80 16.46
C ARG A 380 14.17 8.61 15.57
N ILE A 381 15.21 7.86 15.86
CA ILE A 381 15.61 6.68 15.12
C ILE A 381 15.32 5.45 15.98
N MET A 382 14.66 4.44 15.41
CA MET A 382 14.53 3.11 15.99
C MET A 382 15.34 2.14 15.14
N VAL A 383 16.25 1.40 15.77
CA VAL A 383 17.06 0.35 15.13
C VAL A 383 16.71 -1.00 15.75
N LYS A 384 16.33 -1.97 14.92
CA LYS A 384 15.97 -3.32 15.33
C LYS A 384 17.18 -4.07 15.91
N PRO A 385 16.96 -5.06 16.79
CA PRO A 385 18.02 -5.93 17.28
C PRO A 385 18.86 -6.54 16.16
N GLY A 386 20.18 -6.39 16.23
CA GLY A 386 21.13 -6.94 15.25
C GLY A 386 21.27 -6.14 13.95
N GLU A 387 20.45 -5.12 13.72
CA GLU A 387 20.48 -4.31 12.51
C GLU A 387 21.38 -3.08 12.65
N LYS A 388 21.72 -2.47 11.51
CA LYS A 388 22.62 -1.30 11.44
C LYS A 388 22.26 -0.35 10.31
N LEU A 389 22.63 0.91 10.48
CA LEU A 389 22.60 1.90 9.40
C LEU A 389 23.78 1.69 8.45
N SER A 390 23.75 2.35 7.28
CA SER A 390 24.90 2.38 6.38
C SER A 390 26.11 3.01 7.06
N LEU A 391 27.30 2.57 6.66
CA LEU A 391 28.52 3.33 6.92
C LEU A 391 28.49 4.57 6.02
N GLN A 392 28.42 5.76 6.62
CA GLN A 392 28.14 6.99 5.88
C GLN A 392 28.91 8.19 6.42
N LYS A 393 28.91 9.29 5.67
CA LYS A 393 29.32 10.62 6.15
C LYS A 393 28.44 11.70 5.54
N HIS A 394 28.47 12.88 6.14
CA HIS A 394 27.84 14.09 5.65
C HIS A 394 28.88 15.20 5.53
N HIS A 395 28.80 16.04 4.50
CA HIS A 395 29.73 17.16 4.30
C HIS A 395 29.27 18.46 4.96
N HIS A 396 27.97 18.63 5.21
CA HIS A 396 27.41 19.94 5.58
C HIS A 396 26.75 19.99 6.96
N ARG A 397 26.70 18.87 7.67
CA ARG A 397 26.11 18.78 9.01
C ARG A 397 26.98 18.01 10.00
N ALA A 398 26.86 18.39 11.26
CA ALA A 398 27.27 17.58 12.41
C ALA A 398 26.02 17.02 13.10
N GLU A 399 26.21 15.98 13.90
CA GLU A 399 25.09 15.28 14.55
C GLU A 399 25.41 15.04 16.03
N HIS A 400 24.37 15.02 16.85
CA HIS A 400 24.45 14.62 18.24
C HIS A 400 23.44 13.50 18.48
N TRP A 401 23.91 12.35 18.94
CA TRP A 401 23.07 11.17 19.16
C TRP A 401 22.94 10.91 20.65
N VAL A 402 21.70 10.78 21.14
CA VAL A 402 21.38 10.42 22.52
C VAL A 402 20.62 9.10 22.53
N VAL A 403 21.12 8.11 23.28
CA VAL A 403 20.42 6.83 23.45
C VAL A 403 19.27 7.01 24.43
N VAL A 404 18.04 6.82 23.96
CA VAL A 404 16.83 6.89 24.79
C VAL A 404 16.60 5.56 25.49
N SER A 405 16.73 4.45 24.76
CA SER A 405 16.59 3.10 25.30
C SER A 405 17.41 2.09 24.50
N GLY A 406 17.84 1.00 25.16
CA GLY A 406 18.66 -0.04 24.54
C GLY A 406 20.16 0.28 24.51
N THR A 407 20.90 -0.39 23.62
CA THR A 407 22.37 -0.26 23.51
C THR A 407 22.76 0.07 22.08
N ALA A 408 23.56 1.12 21.89
CA ALA A 408 24.09 1.52 20.60
C ALA A 408 25.58 1.16 20.49
N LEU A 409 25.99 0.56 19.38
CA LEU A 409 27.39 0.53 18.97
C LEU A 409 27.58 1.56 17.87
N VAL A 410 28.32 2.62 18.17
CA VAL A 410 28.56 3.75 17.26
C VAL A 410 29.98 3.68 16.74
N THR A 411 30.14 3.61 15.43
CA THR A 411 31.42 3.87 14.76
C THR A 411 31.50 5.37 14.45
N CYS A 412 32.60 6.04 14.81
CA CYS A 412 32.85 7.45 14.53
C CYS A 412 34.34 7.67 14.23
N GLY A 413 34.69 7.74 12.96
CA GLY A 413 36.07 7.67 12.47
C GLY A 413 36.70 6.35 12.89
N ASP A 414 37.87 6.42 13.52
CA ASP A 414 38.61 5.23 13.97
C ASP A 414 38.14 4.67 15.32
N LYS A 415 37.09 5.25 15.92
CA LYS A 415 36.58 4.87 17.24
C LYS A 415 35.29 4.07 17.13
N GLN A 416 35.16 3.05 17.97
CA GLN A 416 33.89 2.38 18.26
C GLN A 416 33.51 2.65 19.71
N LEU A 417 32.27 3.10 19.92
CA LEU A 417 31.72 3.48 21.21
C LEU A 417 30.48 2.63 21.49
N LEU A 418 30.47 1.91 22.60
CA LEU A 418 29.27 1.24 23.10
C LEU A 418 28.56 2.19 24.08
N LEU A 419 27.36 2.63 23.72
CA LEU A 419 26.56 3.60 24.47
C LEU A 419 25.31 2.91 25.03
N ALA A 420 25.04 3.13 26.31
CA ALA A 420 23.83 2.72 27.01
C ALA A 420 22.84 3.89 27.14
N GLU A 421 21.68 3.62 27.72
CA GLU A 421 20.62 4.62 27.95
C GLU A 421 21.15 5.90 28.61
N ASN A 422 20.66 7.03 28.13
CA ASN A 422 21.04 8.39 28.55
C ASN A 422 22.51 8.77 28.28
N GLN A 423 23.28 7.92 27.59
CA GLN A 423 24.60 8.30 27.06
C GLN A 423 24.45 8.91 25.66
N SER A 424 25.47 9.67 25.24
CA SER A 424 25.44 10.37 23.97
C SER A 424 26.80 10.46 23.31
N THR A 425 26.82 10.77 22.01
CA THR A 425 28.02 11.06 21.25
C THR A 425 27.79 12.16 20.24
N TYR A 426 28.84 12.92 19.96
CA TYR A 426 28.88 13.91 18.89
C TYR A 426 29.57 13.29 17.66
N ILE A 427 28.95 13.46 16.50
CA ILE A 427 29.47 13.05 15.19
C ILE A 427 29.92 14.31 14.45
N PRO A 428 31.24 14.53 14.31
CA PRO A 428 31.75 15.71 13.62
C PRO A 428 31.46 15.67 12.12
N LEU A 429 31.37 16.87 11.53
CA LEU A 429 31.20 17.05 10.09
C LEU A 429 32.35 16.40 9.29
N GLY A 430 32.00 15.71 8.21
CA GLY A 430 32.95 15.02 7.33
C GLY A 430 33.50 13.69 7.86
N VAL A 431 33.13 13.29 9.08
CA VAL A 431 33.60 12.03 9.69
C VAL A 431 32.71 10.86 9.27
N VAL A 432 33.34 9.76 8.87
CA VAL A 432 32.64 8.51 8.57
C VAL A 432 32.11 7.91 9.86
N HIS A 433 30.82 7.55 9.89
CA HIS A 433 30.15 7.04 11.06
C HIS A 433 29.07 6.00 10.72
N ARG A 434 28.67 5.22 11.74
CA ARG A 434 27.62 4.19 11.64
C ARG A 434 26.96 3.97 12.99
N LEU A 435 25.64 3.76 12.96
CA LEU A 435 24.86 3.32 14.12
C LEU A 435 24.49 1.84 13.98
N GLU A 436 24.71 1.05 15.03
CA GLU A 436 24.35 -0.36 15.10
C GLU A 436 23.62 -0.67 16.41
N ASN A 437 22.65 -1.57 16.38
CA ASN A 437 22.04 -2.15 17.58
C ASN A 437 22.59 -3.56 17.83
N PRO A 438 23.63 -3.74 18.64
CA PRO A 438 24.16 -5.06 19.00
C PRO A 438 23.28 -5.81 20.01
N GLY A 439 22.21 -5.18 20.51
CA GLY A 439 21.36 -5.69 21.57
C GLY A 439 20.30 -6.68 21.09
N LYS A 440 19.44 -7.08 22.05
CA LYS A 440 18.28 -7.96 21.82
C LYS A 440 16.94 -7.24 21.93
N VAL A 441 16.96 -5.94 22.24
CA VAL A 441 15.78 -5.06 22.36
C VAL A 441 15.92 -3.91 21.37
N GLU A 442 14.82 -3.25 21.04
CA GLU A 442 14.82 -2.10 20.14
C GLU A 442 15.69 -0.96 20.71
N LEU A 443 16.55 -0.42 19.86
CA LEU A 443 17.38 0.74 20.17
C LEU A 443 16.64 1.99 19.71
N HIS A 444 16.41 2.93 20.63
CA HIS A 444 15.87 4.24 20.29
C HIS A 444 16.92 5.33 20.51
N ILE A 445 17.12 6.18 19.50
CA ILE A 445 18.02 7.33 19.54
C ILE A 445 17.27 8.60 19.19
N ILE A 446 17.60 9.71 19.86
CA ILE A 446 17.35 11.06 19.37
C ILE A 446 18.61 11.56 18.68
N GLU A 447 18.50 11.87 17.40
CA GLU A 447 19.51 12.51 16.59
C GLU A 447 19.16 13.99 16.46
N VAL A 448 20.09 14.86 16.82
CA VAL A 448 20.03 16.30 16.55
C VAL A 448 21.07 16.61 15.49
N GLN A 449 20.62 16.97 14.30
CA GLN A 449 21.46 17.45 13.22
C GLN A 449 21.61 18.96 13.30
N SER A 450 22.80 19.48 13.03
CA SER A 450 23.06 20.93 12.97
C SER A 450 24.01 21.25 11.83
N GLY A 451 23.63 22.21 10.98
CA GLY A 451 24.39 22.50 9.77
C GLY A 451 23.76 23.57 8.89
N ALA A 452 24.47 23.96 7.84
CA ALA A 452 23.97 24.89 6.82
C ALA A 452 23.10 24.18 5.77
N TYR A 453 23.19 22.85 5.69
CA TYR A 453 22.41 22.02 4.80
C TYR A 453 22.12 20.67 5.48
N LEU A 454 20.85 20.24 5.45
CA LEU A 454 20.35 19.08 6.20
C LEU A 454 19.63 18.05 5.31
N GLY A 455 19.69 18.23 3.98
CA GLY A 455 19.12 17.27 3.03
C GLY A 455 19.78 15.89 3.13
N GLU A 456 19.06 14.85 2.70
CA GLU A 456 19.59 13.47 2.67
C GLU A 456 20.47 13.20 1.43
N ASP A 457 20.50 14.10 0.44
CA ASP A 457 21.32 14.00 -0.76
C ASP A 457 22.82 14.30 -0.56
N ASP A 458 23.20 14.85 0.61
CA ASP A 458 24.61 15.00 1.03
C ASP A 458 25.20 13.73 1.69
N ILE A 459 24.39 12.67 1.82
CA ILE A 459 24.85 11.42 2.45
C ILE A 459 25.73 10.64 1.47
N VAL A 460 27.02 10.49 1.80
CA VAL A 460 27.92 9.58 1.08
C VAL A 460 27.96 8.23 1.79
N ARG A 461 27.47 7.18 1.13
CA ARG A 461 27.39 5.80 1.66
C ARG A 461 28.58 4.97 1.17
N TYR A 462 29.28 4.32 2.10
CA TYR A 462 30.48 3.49 1.83
C TYR A 462 30.19 2.00 1.89
N GLU A 463 29.34 1.58 2.84
CA GLU A 463 28.85 0.20 2.96
C GLU A 463 27.35 0.24 3.22
N ASP A 464 26.56 -0.36 2.32
CA ASP A 464 25.15 -0.58 2.51
C ASP A 464 24.80 -2.07 2.39
N SER A 465 24.40 -2.67 3.51
CA SER A 465 23.98 -4.07 3.57
C SER A 465 22.58 -4.33 3.01
N TYR A 466 21.91 -3.28 2.49
CA TYR A 466 20.51 -3.33 2.06
C TYR A 466 20.24 -2.79 0.64
N GLY A 467 21.29 -2.66 -0.19
CA GLY A 467 21.12 -2.46 -1.63
C GLY A 467 20.67 -1.05 -2.09
N ARG A 468 20.67 -0.02 -1.24
CA ARG A 468 20.26 1.36 -1.64
C ARG A 468 21.25 2.06 -2.57
N HIS A 469 22.41 1.47 -2.83
CA HIS A 469 23.31 1.94 -3.91
C HIS A 469 22.65 1.91 -5.29
N ARG A 470 21.47 1.27 -5.43
CA ARG A 470 20.72 1.14 -6.69
C ARG A 470 19.54 2.12 -6.82
N ASP A 471 19.22 2.89 -5.79
CA ASP A 471 18.14 3.88 -5.84
C ASP A 471 18.62 5.10 -6.65
N THR A 472 17.97 5.39 -7.79
CA THR A 472 18.23 6.60 -8.60
C THR A 472 17.41 7.80 -8.15
N VAL A 473 16.49 7.60 -7.20
CA VAL A 473 15.70 8.67 -6.60
C VAL A 473 16.54 9.30 -5.50
N LYS A 474 16.87 10.58 -5.68
CA LYS A 474 17.47 11.40 -4.62
C LYS A 474 16.53 11.35 -3.41
N ASP A 475 17.02 10.93 -2.26
CA ASP A 475 16.32 11.06 -0.98
C ASP A 475 15.98 12.57 -0.82
N VAL A 476 14.70 12.95 -0.99
CA VAL A 476 14.19 14.34 -0.90
C VAL A 476 14.00 14.75 0.54
#